data_AF-A0A5N5V6J8-F1
#
_entry.id   AF-A0A5N5V6J8-F1
#
_cell.length_a   1.000
_cell.length_b   1.000
_cell.length_c   1.000
_cell.angle_alpha   90.00
_cell.angle_beta   90.00
_cell.angle_gamma   90.00
#
_symmetry.space_group_name_H-M   'P 1'
#
loop_
_entity.id
_entity.type
_entity.pdbx_description
1 polymer ?
#
loop_
_entity_poly.entity_id
_entity_poly.type
_entity_poly.pdbx_seq_one_letter_code
_entity_poly.pdbx_strand_id
1 'polypeptide(L)'
;MAGFYLTGSINVASVDDAFKLVGSRLQPGVTRVPDGEPGDRANWVLTQADVFLKNPTLDVVDGKVRVRPGTTVADRLLVGVVAGDPGAHPPAGHLPGQHGEHRR
;
A
#
# COMPACT_ATOMS: atom_id res chain seq x y z
N MET A 1 -9.67 11.34 -26.06
CA MET A 1 -8.46 10.48 -26.11
C MET A 1 -8.25 9.87 -24.73
N ALA A 2 -7.82 8.62 -24.65
CA ALA A 2 -7.48 8.00 -23.36
C ALA A 2 -6.18 8.61 -22.81
N GLY A 3 -6.17 8.95 -21.52
CA GLY A 3 -5.02 9.51 -20.83
C GLY A 3 -4.38 8.47 -19.89
N PHE A 4 -3.06 8.41 -19.85
CA PHE A 4 -2.30 7.54 -18.97
C PHE A 4 -1.91 8.29 -17.69
N TYR A 5 -2.27 7.72 -16.55
CA TYR A 5 -1.80 8.16 -15.24
C TYR A 5 -0.88 7.08 -14.67
N LEU A 6 0.42 7.32 -14.72
CA LEU A 6 1.40 6.33 -14.25
C LEU A 6 1.65 6.49 -12.74
N THR A 7 1.81 5.36 -12.05
CA THR A 7 2.08 5.28 -10.61
C THR A 7 3.24 4.33 -10.32
N GLY A 8 3.98 4.64 -9.26
CA GLY A 8 5.01 3.74 -8.72
C GLY A 8 6.25 3.57 -9.60
N SER A 9 6.82 2.37 -9.54
CA SER A 9 8.16 2.05 -10.01
C SER A 9 8.26 1.91 -11.53
N ILE A 10 9.42 2.27 -12.09
CA ILE A 10 9.80 2.10 -13.49
C ILE A 10 11.18 1.46 -13.50
N ASN A 11 11.37 0.40 -14.29
CA ASN A 11 12.62 -0.39 -14.29
C ASN A 11 13.77 0.31 -15.04
N VAL A 12 14.24 1.42 -14.49
CA VAL A 12 15.36 2.23 -14.99
C VAL A 12 16.21 2.70 -13.81
N ALA A 13 17.46 3.04 -14.08
CA ALA A 13 18.46 3.28 -13.04
C ALA A 13 18.25 4.61 -12.28
N SER A 14 17.55 5.58 -12.88
CA SER A 14 17.42 6.93 -12.32
C SER A 14 16.07 7.58 -12.60
N VAL A 15 15.75 8.60 -11.81
CA VAL A 15 14.54 9.43 -12.00
C VAL A 15 14.54 10.11 -13.37
N ASP A 16 15.70 10.62 -13.79
CA ASP A 16 15.85 11.25 -15.10
C ASP A 16 15.56 10.28 -16.24
N ASP A 17 16.01 9.03 -16.12
CA ASP A 17 15.74 7.99 -17.12
C ASP A 17 14.26 7.62 -17.15
N ALA A 18 13.56 7.66 -16.01
CA ALA A 18 12.12 7.42 -15.93
C ALA A 18 11.34 8.50 -16.70
N PHE A 19 11.68 9.77 -16.48
CA PHE A 19 11.06 10.88 -17.20
C PHE A 19 11.37 10.86 -18.69
N LYS A 20 12.61 10.58 -19.11
CA LYS A 20 12.98 10.45 -20.53
C LYS A 20 12.25 9.30 -21.21
N LEU A 21 12.18 8.14 -20.56
CA LEU A 21 11.52 6.95 -21.10
C LEU A 21 10.03 7.22 -21.33
N VAL A 22 9.33 7.76 -20.32
CA VAL A 22 7.89 8.05 -20.45
C VAL A 22 7.64 9.18 -21.46
N GLY A 23 8.42 10.25 -21.39
CA GLY A 23 8.31 11.39 -22.31
C GLY A 23 8.46 11.00 -23.78
N SER A 24 9.39 10.09 -24.08
CA SER A 24 9.65 9.62 -25.45
C SER A 24 8.63 8.63 -26.01
N ARG A 25 7.83 7.99 -25.14
CA ARG A 25 6.94 6.87 -25.53
C ARG A 25 5.46 7.17 -25.41
N LEU A 26 5.06 8.00 -24.45
CA LEU A 26 3.66 8.12 -24.02
C LEU A 26 3.08 9.52 -24.18
N GLN A 27 3.86 10.50 -24.65
CA GLN A 27 3.34 11.82 -25.01
C GLN A 27 2.55 11.77 -26.34
N PRO A 28 1.49 12.58 -26.49
CA PRO A 28 0.93 13.53 -25.52
C PRO A 28 -0.07 12.89 -24.52
N GLY A 29 -0.20 11.57 -24.51
CA GLY A 29 -1.26 10.85 -23.79
C GLY A 29 -1.06 10.72 -22.28
N VAL A 30 0.09 11.09 -21.71
CA VAL A 30 0.37 10.91 -20.27
C VAL A 30 0.08 12.19 -19.48
N THR A 31 -0.70 12.06 -18.39
CA THR A 31 -1.13 13.17 -17.53
C THR A 31 -0.34 13.26 -16.23
N ARG A 32 0.34 12.17 -15.83
CA ARG A 32 1.29 12.13 -14.72
C ARG A 32 2.39 11.12 -14.98
N VAL A 33 3.62 11.50 -14.64
CA VAL A 33 4.79 10.63 -14.64
C VAL A 33 5.32 10.48 -13.21
N PRO A 34 5.46 9.27 -12.65
CA PRO A 34 6.12 9.04 -11.38
C PRO A 34 7.64 9.16 -11.53
N ASP A 35 8.34 9.32 -10.42
CA ASP A 35 9.81 9.35 -10.37
C ASP A 35 10.47 7.98 -10.64
N GLY A 36 9.67 6.91 -10.77
CA GLY A 36 10.12 5.58 -11.13
C GLY A 36 10.73 4.77 -9.98
N GLU A 37 10.78 5.33 -8.77
CA GLU A 37 11.25 4.65 -7.55
C GLU A 37 12.59 3.89 -7.69
N PRO A 38 13.66 4.49 -8.25
CA PRO A 38 14.94 3.81 -8.39
C PRO A 38 15.64 3.55 -7.06
N GLY A 39 16.62 2.64 -7.06
CA GLY A 39 17.46 2.34 -5.89
C GLY A 39 16.68 1.67 -4.77
N ASP A 40 16.92 2.11 -3.52
CA ASP A 40 16.28 1.53 -2.33
C ASP A 40 14.75 1.54 -2.43
N ARG A 41 14.19 2.57 -3.07
CA ARG A 41 12.75 2.75 -3.24
C ARG A 41 12.10 1.78 -4.22
N ALA A 42 12.85 0.96 -4.95
CA ALA A 42 12.29 -0.11 -5.76
C ALA A 42 11.52 -1.12 -4.90
N ASN A 43 11.88 -1.23 -3.62
CA ASN A 43 11.11 -1.94 -2.59
C ASN A 43 10.45 -0.95 -1.63
N TRP A 44 9.60 -0.06 -2.16
CA TRP A 44 9.03 1.08 -1.42
C TRP A 44 8.38 0.73 -0.07
N VAL A 45 7.83 -0.49 0.06
CA VAL A 45 7.26 -1.00 1.32
C VAL A 45 8.34 -1.18 2.38
N LEU A 46 9.45 -1.80 2.00
CA LEU A 46 10.55 -2.10 2.92
C LEU A 46 11.33 -0.84 3.30
N THR A 47 11.38 0.17 2.43
CA THR A 47 12.00 1.46 2.79
C THR A 47 11.25 2.20 3.89
N GLN A 48 10.00 1.82 4.20
CA GLN A 48 9.26 2.41 5.33
C GLN A 48 9.67 1.83 6.69
N ALA A 49 10.39 0.70 6.74
CA ALA A 49 10.72 0.03 7.99
C ALA A 49 11.48 0.96 8.94
N ASP A 50 12.50 1.64 8.44
CA ASP A 50 13.30 2.62 9.19
C ASP A 50 12.46 3.80 9.70
N VAL A 51 11.50 4.27 8.88
CA VAL A 51 10.58 5.35 9.26
C VAL A 51 9.72 4.91 10.44
N PHE A 52 9.19 3.69 10.42
CA PHE A 52 8.39 3.16 11.52
C PHE A 52 9.21 2.92 12.78
N LEU A 53 10.38 2.30 12.67
CA LEU A 53 11.21 1.95 13.82
C LEU A 53 11.78 3.19 14.54
N LYS A 54 11.99 4.29 13.82
CA LYS A 54 12.49 5.56 14.37
C LYS A 54 11.37 6.51 14.83
N ASN A 55 10.10 6.16 14.63
CA ASN A 55 9.00 7.04 14.96
C ASN A 55 8.69 7.01 16.48
N PRO A 56 8.86 8.14 17.21
CA PRO A 56 8.64 8.17 18.66
C PRO A 56 7.18 7.97 19.08
N THR A 57 6.23 8.14 18.15
CA THR A 57 4.79 7.95 18.41
C THR A 57 4.34 6.50 18.26
N LEU A 58 5.25 5.60 17.89
CA LEU A 58 4.97 4.18 17.70
C LEU A 58 5.75 3.34 18.72
N ASP A 59 5.16 2.23 19.13
CA ASP A 59 5.77 1.18 19.94
C ASP A 59 5.71 -0.16 19.19
N VAL A 60 6.69 -1.03 19.42
CA VAL A 60 6.66 -2.42 18.95
C VAL A 60 6.13 -3.30 20.07
N VAL A 61 4.97 -3.92 19.86
CA VAL A 61 4.30 -4.81 20.82
C VAL A 61 3.96 -6.11 20.10
N ASP A 62 4.46 -7.24 20.62
CA ASP A 62 4.26 -8.58 20.05
C ASP A 62 4.61 -8.67 18.55
N GLY A 63 5.73 -8.05 18.16
CA GLY A 63 6.19 -8.02 16.76
C GLY A 63 5.33 -7.17 15.83
N LYS A 64 4.41 -6.35 16.36
CA LYS A 64 3.56 -5.43 15.59
C LYS A 64 3.84 -3.98 16.00
N VAL A 65 3.82 -3.09 15.03
CA VAL A 65 3.88 -1.65 15.26
C VAL A 65 2.51 -1.16 15.73
N ARG A 66 2.46 -0.47 16.86
CA ARG A 66 1.25 0.11 17.46
C ARG A 66 1.50 1.59 17.74
N VAL A 67 0.42 2.37 17.73
CA VAL A 67 0.48 3.76 18.17
C VAL A 67 0.63 3.80 19.70
N ARG A 68 1.57 4.62 20.19
CA ARG A 68 1.80 4.83 21.62
C ARG A 68 0.54 5.41 22.27
N PRO A 69 0.09 4.90 23.43
CA PRO A 69 -1.04 5.46 24.17
C PRO A 69 -0.89 6.98 24.39
N GLY A 70 -1.99 7.72 24.20
CA GLY A 70 -2.00 9.19 24.34
C GLY A 70 -1.50 9.96 23.11
N THR A 71 -1.07 9.28 22.04
CA THR A 71 -0.74 9.94 20.76
C THR A 71 -2.01 10.29 20.01
N THR A 72 -2.17 11.56 19.66
CA THR A 72 -3.20 11.99 18.70
C THR A 72 -2.80 11.56 17.29
N VAL A 73 -3.59 10.67 16.68
CA VAL A 73 -3.45 10.30 15.26
C VAL A 73 -4.48 11.10 14.49
N ALA A 74 -4.03 11.95 13.55
CA ALA A 74 -4.95 12.54 12.58
C ALA A 74 -5.42 11.43 11.62
N ASP A 75 -6.70 11.45 11.22
CA ASP A 75 -7.39 10.44 10.37
C ASP A 75 -6.76 10.18 8.98
N ARG A 76 -5.57 10.73 8.71
CA ARG A 76 -4.84 10.67 7.43
C ARG A 76 -3.64 9.73 7.42
N LEU A 77 -3.41 8.92 8.46
CA LEU A 77 -2.40 7.86 8.38
C LEU A 77 -2.91 6.66 7.58
N LEU A 78 -2.97 6.81 6.26
CA LEU A 78 -3.13 5.69 5.33
C LEU A 78 -1.75 5.12 5.03
N VAL A 79 -1.20 4.34 5.96
CA VAL A 79 -0.21 3.32 5.59
C VAL A 79 -0.83 1.98 5.93
N GLY A 80 -1.08 1.17 4.90
CA GLY A 80 -1.65 -0.17 5.01
C GLY A 80 -0.68 -1.13 5.70
N VAL A 81 -0.55 -1.02 7.02
CA VAL A 81 -0.15 -2.15 7.86
C VAL A 81 -1.47 -2.78 8.30
N VAL A 82 -1.92 -3.81 7.57
CA VAL A 82 -2.98 -4.68 8.09
C VAL A 82 -2.36 -5.42 9.26
N ALA A 83 -2.61 -4.93 10.47
CA ALA A 83 -2.41 -5.72 11.67
C ALA A 83 -3.42 -6.87 11.60
N GLY A 84 -3.02 -7.99 11.00
CA GLY A 84 -3.79 -9.22 11.09
C GLY A 84 -3.98 -9.54 12.56
N ASP A 85 -5.23 -9.50 13.04
CA ASP A 85 -5.60 -10.05 14.33
C ASP A 85 -5.77 -11.56 14.15
N PRO A 86 -4.89 -12.41 14.70
CA PRO A 86 -5.07 -13.86 14.62
C PRO A 86 -6.27 -14.36 15.46
N GLY A 87 -6.93 -13.50 16.25
CA GLY A 87 -8.04 -13.86 17.13
C GLY A 87 -9.44 -13.44 16.66
N ALA A 88 -9.57 -12.61 15.61
CA ALA A 88 -10.87 -12.16 15.14
C ALA A 88 -11.47 -13.18 14.15
N HIS A 89 -12.06 -14.25 14.68
CA HIS A 89 -13.08 -14.95 13.90
C HIS A 89 -14.26 -14.00 13.68
N PRO A 90 -14.71 -13.75 12.43
CA PRO A 90 -16.00 -13.11 12.25
C PRO A 90 -17.05 -13.99 12.93
N PRO A 91 -18.03 -13.42 13.65
CA PRO A 91 -19.15 -14.23 14.14
C PRO A 91 -19.75 -14.94 12.94
N ALA A 92 -19.94 -16.26 13.07
CA ALA A 92 -20.54 -17.08 12.03
C ALA A 92 -21.89 -16.44 11.66
N GLY A 93 -21.90 -15.72 10.55
CA GLY A 93 -23.10 -15.10 10.02
C GLY A 93 -24.10 -16.22 9.74
N HIS A 94 -25.19 -16.23 10.49
CA HIS A 94 -26.38 -16.97 10.13
C HIS A 94 -26.88 -16.40 8.80
N LEU A 95 -26.59 -17.09 7.70
CA LEU A 95 -27.24 -16.84 6.41
C LEU A 95 -28.58 -17.58 6.42
N PRO A 96 -29.73 -16.87 6.43
CA PRO A 96 -31.00 -17.52 6.25
C PRO A 96 -31.21 -17.80 4.76
N GLY A 97 -31.42 -19.07 4.42
CA GLY A 97 -32.09 -19.47 3.18
C GLY A 97 -31.16 -19.81 2.02
N GLN A 98 -30.58 -21.01 2.03
CA GLN A 98 -30.39 -21.82 0.81
C GLN A 98 -30.59 -23.31 1.15
N HIS A 99 -31.85 -23.75 1.23
CA HIS A 99 -32.17 -25.16 1.02
C HIS A 99 -32.75 -25.30 -0.39
N GLY A 100 -31.84 -25.42 -1.36
CA GLY A 100 -32.12 -26.06 -2.63
C GLY A 100 -31.95 -27.57 -2.46
N GLU A 101 -32.95 -28.31 -2.95
CA GLU A 101 -33.04 -29.75 -2.98
C GLU A 101 -31.77 -30.44 -3.52
N HIS A 102 -31.43 -31.59 -2.92
CA HIS A 102 -31.09 -32.81 -3.66
C HIS A 102 -30.94 -33.99 -2.70
N ARG A 103 -31.99 -34.82 -2.57
CA ARG A 103 -31.83 -36.27 -2.35
C ARG A 103 -33.00 -37.03 -3.01
N ARG A 104 -32.60 -37.75 -4.07
CA ARG A 104 -33.18 -38.96 -4.68
C ARG A 104 -34.56 -38.86 -5.33
#